data_AF-A0A3D4YG86-F1
#
_entry.id   AF-A0A3D4YG86-F1
#
_cell.length_a   1.000
_cell.length_b   1.000
_cell.length_c   1.000
_cell.angle_alpha   90.00
_cell.angle_beta   90.00
_cell.angle_gamma   90.00
#
_symmetry.space_group_name_H-M   'P 1'
#
loop_
_entity.id
_entity.type
_entity.pdbx_description
1 polymer ?
#
loop_
_entity_poly.entity_id
_entity_poly.type
_entity_poly.pdbx_seq_one_letter_code
_entity_poly.pdbx_strand_id
1 'polypeptide(L)' 'MAGRLRSHGLRCSGVKLDIKDPDFRVITRQLQLSHPTDLSSEIQHAAMELIEKNWRFEDPIRLLTVTAINLSDEQTDE' A
#
# COMPACT_ATOMS: atom_id res chain seq x y z
N MET A 1 -6.79 -6.17 -2.28
CA MET A 1 -6.78 -4.75 -2.69
C MET A 1 -6.87 -4.63 -4.19
N ALA A 2 -5.85 -5.04 -4.94
CA ALA A 2 -5.83 -5.04 -6.42
C ALA A 2 -7.06 -5.68 -7.10
N GLY A 3 -7.55 -6.84 -6.63
CA GLY A 3 -8.78 -7.42 -7.18
C GLY A 3 -10.03 -6.53 -7.08
N ARG A 4 -10.10 -5.65 -6.06
CA ARG A 4 -11.18 -4.66 -5.92
C ARG A 4 -10.94 -3.44 -6.82
N LEU A 5 -9.69 -3.03 -7.00
CA LEU A 5 -9.34 -1.96 -7.94
C LEU A 5 -9.78 -2.34 -9.35
N ARG A 6 -9.41 -3.55 -9.80
CA ARG A 6 -9.84 -4.13 -11.08
C ARG A 6 -11.35 -4.21 -11.25
N SER A 7 -12.07 -4.68 -10.22
CA SER A 7 -13.54 -4.78 -10.32
C SER A 7 -14.22 -3.43 -10.45
N HIS A 8 -13.56 -2.35 -10.03
CA HIS A 8 -14.06 -0.99 -10.13
C HIS A 8 -13.42 -0.20 -11.29
N GLY A 9 -12.56 -0.80 -12.11
CA GLY A 9 -11.85 -0.10 -13.19
C GLY A 9 -10.93 1.01 -12.68
N LEU A 10 -10.34 0.82 -11.50
CA LEU A 10 -9.48 1.79 -10.83
C LEU A 10 -8.02 1.32 -10.83
N ARG A 11 -7.10 2.27 -10.86
CA ARG A 11 -5.67 2.08 -10.62
C ARG A 11 -5.26 2.95 -9.43
N CYS A 12 -4.17 2.60 -8.76
CA CYS A 12 -3.61 3.38 -7.67
C CYS A 12 -2.22 3.88 -8.01
N SER A 13 -1.89 5.11 -7.61
CA SER A 13 -0.57 5.71 -7.83
C SER A 13 0.24 5.83 -6.54
N GLY A 14 -0.23 5.23 -5.46
CA GLY A 14 0.48 5.19 -4.20
C GLY A 14 -0.03 4.10 -3.27
N VAL A 15 0.83 3.73 -2.32
CA VAL A 15 0.55 2.75 -1.28
C VAL A 15 0.80 3.39 0.08
N LYS A 16 -0.19 3.33 0.96
CA LYS A 16 -0.08 3.69 2.37
C LYS A 16 0.01 2.42 3.21
N LEU A 17 0.88 2.45 4.22
CA LEU A 17 1.09 1.40 5.18
C LEU A 17 0.90 1.93 6.60
N ASP A 18 -0.03 1.34 7.34
CA ASP A 18 -0.20 1.57 8.76
C ASP A 18 0.22 0.31 9.53
N ILE A 19 1.25 0.44 10.37
CA ILE A 19 1.75 -0.64 11.24
C ILE A 19 1.36 -0.31 12.67
N LYS A 20 0.65 -1.23 13.33
CA LYS A 20 0.28 -1.11 14.73
C LYS A 20 1.04 -2.14 15.57
N ASP A 21 1.64 -1.69 16.66
CA ASP A 21 2.35 -2.54 17.62
C ASP A 21 1.41 -3.10 18.71
N PRO A 22 1.88 -4.03 19.57
CA PRO A 22 1.09 -4.56 20.68
C PRO A 22 0.64 -3.50 21.69
N ASP A 23 1.44 -2.44 21.85
CA ASP A 23 1.19 -1.27 22.70
C ASP A 23 0.20 -0.27 22.08
N PHE A 24 -0.42 -0.63 20.95
CA PHE A 24 -1.37 0.17 20.18
C PHE A 24 -0.81 1.47 19.59
N ARG A 25 0.52 1.63 19.52
CA ARG A 25 1.13 2.71 18.75
C ARG A 25 1.01 2.39 17.28
N VAL A 26 0.73 3.42 16.49
CA VAL A 26 0.57 3.30 15.04
C VAL A 26 1.63 4.16 14.37
N ILE A 27 2.40 3.57 13.47
CA ILE A 27 3.19 4.31 12.51
C ILE A 27 2.51 4.25 11.14
N THR A 28 2.48 5.39 10.48
CA THR A 28 1.94 5.53 9.13
C THR A 28 3.06 5.92 8.20
N ARG A 29 3.15 5.23 7.06
CA ARG A 29 4.06 5.53 5.97
C ARG A 29 3.33 5.44 4.64
N GLN A 30 3.86 6.12 3.63
CA GLN A 30 3.31 6.07 2.29
C GLN A 30 4.44 6.13 1.26
N LEU A 31 4.21 5.48 0.13
CA LEU A 31 5.08 5.47 -1.04
C LEU A 31 4.26 5.87 -2.26
N GLN A 32 4.74 6.85 -3.01
CA GLN A 32 4.21 7.18 -4.33
C GLN A 32 4.81 6.21 -5.34
N LEU A 33 3.98 5.59 -6.17
CA LEU A 33 4.43 4.73 -7.26
C LEU A 33 4.84 5.57 -8.47
N SER A 34 5.76 5.03 -9.28
CA SER A 34 6.22 5.72 -10.50
C SER A 34 5.15 5.83 -11.57
N HIS A 35 4.16 4.94 -11.54
CA HIS A 35 3.04 4.91 -12.47
C HIS A 35 1.79 4.34 -11.78
N PRO A 36 0.58 4.65 -12.28
CA PRO A 36 -0.65 4.05 -11.78
C PRO A 36 -0.66 2.53 -12.01
N THR A 37 -1.05 1.76 -11.01
CA THR A 37 -1.09 0.29 -11.07
C THR A 37 -2.32 -0.28 -10.38
N ASP A 38 -2.84 -1.36 -10.95
CA ASP A 38 -3.85 -2.23 -10.36
C ASP A 38 -3.25 -3.61 -10.01
N LEU A 39 -1.94 -3.79 -10.19
CA LEU A 39 -1.26 -5.06 -10.03
C LEU A 39 -1.00 -5.37 -8.55
N SER A 40 -1.49 -6.53 -8.09
CA SER A 40 -1.27 -7.02 -6.72
C SER A 40 0.22 -7.09 -6.36
N SER A 41 1.05 -7.52 -7.31
CA SER A 41 2.49 -7.73 -7.12
C SER A 41 3.22 -6.43 -6.84
N GLU A 42 2.90 -5.36 -7.58
CA GLU A 42 3.53 -4.06 -7.40
C GLU A 42 3.11 -3.41 -6.08
N ILE A 43 1.83 -3.52 -5.73
CA ILE A 43 1.32 -3.03 -4.45
C ILE A 43 1.97 -3.79 -3.28
N GLN A 44 2.15 -5.11 -3.40
CA GLN A 44 2.86 -5.91 -2.40
C GLN A 44 4.32 -5.51 -2.27
N HIS A 45 5.01 -5.30 -3.40
CA HIS A 45 6.41 -4.89 -3.40
C HIS A 45 6.60 -3.54 -2.70
N ALA A 46 5.77 -2.56 -3.05
CA ALA A 46 5.78 -1.24 -2.41
C ALA A 46 5.46 -1.31 -0.91
N ALA A 47 4.50 -2.15 -0.50
CA ALA A 47 4.19 -2.35 0.91
C ALA A 47 5.37 -3.00 1.66
N MET A 48 6.03 -3.99 1.06
CA MET A 48 7.20 -4.64 1.65
C MET A 48 8.37 -3.68 1.80
N GLU A 49 8.64 -2.86 0.78
CA GLU A 49 9.66 -1.81 0.83
C GLU A 49 9.40 -0.82 1.98
N LEU A 50 8.14 -0.44 2.20
CA LEU A 50 7.76 0.40 3.32
C LEU A 50 8.02 -0.26 4.68
N ILE A 51 7.76 -1.56 4.81
CA ILE A 51 8.04 -2.32 6.05
C ILE A 51 9.54 -2.36 6.29
N GLU A 52 10.33 -2.81 5.30
CA GLU A 52 11.79 -2.96 5.42
C GLU A 52 12.48 -1.65 5.82
N LYS A 53 12.00 -0.51 5.29
CA LYS A 53 12.59 0.80 5.59
C LYS A 53 12.15 1.39 6.94
N ASN A 54 11.00 0.98 7.48
CA ASN A 54 10.35 1.68 8.59
C ASN A 54 10.01 0.81 9.80
N TRP A 55 10.28 -0.48 9.74
CA TRP A 55 10.02 -1.41 10.83
C TRP A 55 11.20 -2.36 11.03
N ARG A 56 11.46 -2.72 12.29
CA ARG A 56 12.42 -3.77 12.61
C ARG A 56 11.67 -5.08 12.63
N PHE A 57 12.06 -6.05 11.81
CA PHE A 57 11.40 -7.36 11.76
C PHE A 57 11.45 -8.14 13.08
N GLU A 58 12.33 -7.74 14.00
CA GLU A 58 12.43 -8.25 15.37
C GLU A 58 11.26 -7.77 16.26
N ASP A 59 10.65 -6.64 15.93
CA ASP A 59 9.56 -6.05 16.71
C ASP A 59 8.21 -6.66 16.29
N PRO A 60 7.37 -7.10 17.24
CA PRO A 60 6.09 -7.73 16.94
C PRO A 60 5.11 -6.74 16.28
N ILE A 61 4.42 -7.20 15.24
CA ILE A 61 3.33 -6.46 14.61
C ILE A 61 1.99 -7.01 15.10
N ARG A 62 1.15 -6.14 15.65
CA ARG A 62 -0.22 -6.49 16.05
C ARG A 62 -1.18 -6.42 14.87
N LEU A 63 -1.02 -5.42 14.00
CA LEU A 63 -1.88 -5.21 12.85
C LEU A 63 -1.12 -4.48 11.74
N LEU A 64 -1.33 -4.92 10.50
CA LEU A 64 -0.76 -4.34 9.29
C LEU A 64 -1.89 -3.97 8.33
N THR A 65 -2.00 -2.69 7.99
CA THR A 65 -2.97 -2.21 6.99
C THR A 65 -2.23 -1.65 5.80
N VAL A 66 -2.39 -2.28 4.64
CA VAL A 66 -1.99 -1.71 3.34
C VAL A 66 -3.22 -0.98 2.79
N THR A 67 -3.06 0.20 2.20
CA THR A 67 -4.15 0.95 1.55
C THR A 67 -3.66 1.51 0.22
N ALA A 68 -4.41 1.25 -0.85
CA ALA A 68 -4.19 1.92 -2.13
C ALA A 68 -4.67 3.39 -2.03
N ILE A 69 -3.80 4.32 -2.38
CA ILE A 69 -4.06 5.78 -2.35
C ILE A 69 -3.81 6.37 -3.74
N ASN A 70 -4.24 7.62 -3.95
CA ASN A 70 -4.13 8.31 -5.24
C ASN A 70 -4.75 7.48 -6.38
N LEU A 71 -6.03 7.16 -6.19
CA LEU A 71 -6.79 6.35 -7.14
C LEU A 71 -7.13 7.18 -8.38
N SER A 72 -7.00 6.56 -9.55
CA SER A 72 -7.38 7.12 -10.84
C SER A 72 -8.19 6.09 -11.62
N ASP A 73 -9.03 6.56 -12.52
CA ASP A 73 -9.74 5.65 -13.43
C ASP A 73 -8.76 4.98 -14.38
N GLU A 74 -9.01 3.72 -14.71
CA GLU A 74 -8.23 2.95 -15.69
C GLU A 74 -8.36 3.54 -17.11
N GLN A 75 -9.39 4.34 -17.35
CA GLN A 75 -9.72 4.94 -18.66
C GLN A 75 -9.03 6.28 -18.95
N THR A 76 -8.19 6.81 -18.07
CA THR A 76 -7.46 8.07 -18.36
C THR A 76 -6.08 7.77 -18.97
N ASP A 77 -6.10 7.22 -20.18
CA ASP A 77 -5.03 7.41 -21.16
C ASP A 77 -5.70 8.12 -22.35
N GLU A 78 -5.78 9.46 -22.29
CA GLU A 78 -6.19 10.32 -23.40
C GLU A 78 -4.95 11.03 -23.98
#